data_AF-A0A749FXM5-F1
#
_entry.id   AF-A0A749FXM5-F1
#
_cell.length_a   1.000
_cell.length_b   1.000
_cell.length_c   1.000
_cell.angle_alpha   90.00
_cell.angle_beta   90.00
_cell.angle_gamma   90.00
#
_symmetry.space_group_name_H-M   'P 1'
#
loop_
_entity.id
_entity.type
_entity.pdbx_description
1 polymer ?
#
loop_
_entity_poly.entity_id
_entity_poly.type
_entity_poly.pdbx_seq_one_letter_code
_entity_poly.pdbx_strand_id
1 'polypeptide(L)'
;MNHFGRASIVTPTALYVQICEAENQPPKKQVRIKRGEIAPEALSTEMRALGRHIAKCRRKGRAVRIPAMRGSEWGQVLRTLELKRAFN
;
A
#
# COMPACT_ATOMS: atom_id res chain seq x y z
N MET A 1 -12.86 -21.40 35.56
CA MET A 1 -11.70 -21.86 34.75
C MET A 1 -11.68 -21.00 33.49
N ASN A 2 -10.70 -20.10 33.39
CA ASN A 2 -10.67 -19.09 32.32
C ASN A 2 -10.14 -19.72 31.04
N HIS A 3 -11.03 -20.00 30.08
CA HIS A 3 -10.65 -20.41 28.73
C HIS A 3 -10.07 -19.20 27.99
N PHE A 4 -8.79 -18.91 28.22
CA PHE A 4 -8.01 -18.12 27.27
C PHE A 4 -7.80 -18.96 26.01
N GLY A 5 -8.87 -19.10 25.22
CA GLY A 5 -8.80 -19.59 23.86
C GLY A 5 -7.83 -18.68 23.12
N ARG A 6 -6.68 -19.24 22.75
CA ARG A 6 -5.62 -18.57 22.02
C ARG A 6 -6.19 -18.11 20.68
N ALA A 7 -6.78 -16.92 20.64
CA ALA A 7 -7.24 -16.29 19.41
C ALA A 7 -5.99 -16.03 18.57
N SER A 8 -5.66 -16.98 17.70
CA SER A 8 -4.58 -16.81 16.73
C SER A 8 -5.01 -15.68 15.79
N ILE A 9 -4.30 -14.56 15.83
CA ILE A 9 -4.52 -13.42 14.94
C ILE A 9 -4.39 -13.85 13.47
N VAL A 10 -3.63 -14.93 13.22
CA VAL A 10 -3.43 -15.53 11.91
C VAL A 10 -3.82 -17.01 11.99
N THR A 11 -4.96 -17.38 11.44
CA THR A 11 -5.26 -18.78 11.14
C THR A 11 -4.47 -19.17 9.89
N PRO A 12 -3.71 -20.28 9.92
CA PRO A 12 -3.16 -20.87 8.70
C PRO A 12 -4.28 -21.03 7.67
N THR A 13 -4.04 -20.61 6.42
CA THR A 13 -5.06 -20.59 5.35
C THR A 13 -5.80 -21.93 5.22
N ALA A 14 -5.10 -23.05 5.40
CA ALA A 14 -5.69 -24.39 5.37
C ALA A 14 -6.76 -24.61 6.44
N LEU A 15 -6.49 -24.21 7.70
CA LEU A 15 -7.46 -24.34 8.79
C LEU A 15 -8.64 -23.39 8.60
N TYR A 16 -8.38 -22.18 8.09
CA TYR A 16 -9.46 -21.22 7.77
C TYR A 16 -10.42 -21.77 6.71
N VAL A 17 -9.89 -22.37 5.64
CA VAL A 17 -10.71 -22.97 4.58
C VAL A 17 -11.53 -24.15 5.11
N GLN A 18 -10.94 -25.03 5.93
CA GLN A 18 -11.67 -26.15 6.55
C GLN A 18 -12.81 -25.70 7.48
N ILE A 19 -12.59 -24.64 8.25
CA ILE A 19 -13.64 -24.04 9.11
C ILE A 19 -14.77 -23.49 8.24
N CYS A 20 -14.44 -22.74 7.19
CA CYS A 20 -15.44 -22.21 6.25
C CYS A 20 -16.24 -23.32 5.54
N GLU A 21 -15.58 -24.41 5.12
CA GLU A 21 -16.23 -25.58 4.54
C GLU A 21 -17.17 -26.27 5.54
N ALA A 22 -16.73 -26.48 6.78
CA ALA A 22 -17.55 -27.09 7.83
C ALA A 22 -18.78 -26.24 8.19
N GLU A 23 -18.65 -24.92 8.16
CA GLU A 23 -19.73 -23.97 8.44
C GLU A 23 -20.62 -23.67 7.20
N ASN A 24 -20.38 -24.34 6.06
CA ASN A 24 -21.04 -24.06 4.77
C ASN A 24 -20.99 -22.57 4.37
N GLN A 25 -19.95 -21.85 4.79
CA GLN A 25 -19.75 -20.44 4.46
C GLN A 25 -18.65 -20.29 3.40
N PRO A 26 -18.82 -19.40 2.42
CA PRO A 26 -17.76 -19.13 1.46
C PRO A 26 -16.58 -18.42 2.17
N PRO A 27 -15.32 -18.83 1.90
CA PRO A 27 -14.15 -18.19 2.50
C PRO A 27 -14.08 -16.71 2.08
N LYS A 28 -13.83 -15.84 3.07
CA LYS A 28 -13.75 -14.39 2.87
C LYS A 28 -12.52 -14.03 2.05
N LYS A 29 -12.73 -13.66 0.79
CA LYS A 29 -11.66 -13.17 -0.08
C LYS A 29 -11.19 -11.80 0.39
N GLN A 30 -9.88 -11.63 0.54
CA GLN A 30 -9.31 -10.31 0.79
C GLN A 30 -9.56 -9.42 -0.44
N VAL A 31 -10.35 -8.36 -0.26
CA VAL A 31 -10.65 -7.43 -1.34
C VAL A 31 -9.50 -6.44 -1.48
N ARG A 32 -8.90 -6.38 -2.68
CA ARG A 32 -7.91 -5.34 -2.99
C ARG A 32 -8.60 -3.98 -3.04
N ILE A 33 -8.19 -3.06 -2.17
CA ILE A 33 -8.68 -1.68 -2.18
C ILE A 33 -8.08 -0.98 -3.41
N LYS A 34 -8.93 -0.70 -4.41
CA LYS A 34 -8.58 0.17 -5.53
C LYS A 34 -8.78 1.62 -5.09
N ARG A 35 -7.70 2.39 -5.02
CA ARG A 35 -7.77 3.84 -4.75
C ARG A 35 -7.88 4.57 -6.08
N GLY A 36 -8.72 5.60 -6.12
CA GLY A 36 -8.87 6.46 -7.29
C GLY A 36 -7.56 7.19 -7.62
N GLU A 37 -7.44 7.60 -8.88
CA GLU A 37 -6.29 8.38 -9.34
C GLU A 37 -6.30 9.77 -8.69
N ILE A 38 -5.14 10.23 -8.22
CA ILE A 38 -5.01 11.54 -7.59
C ILE A 38 -4.82 12.57 -8.70
N ALA A 39 -5.72 13.56 -8.74
CA ALA A 39 -5.62 14.68 -9.65
C ALA A 39 -4.30 15.44 -9.42
N PRO A 40 -3.59 15.89 -10.47
CA PRO A 40 -2.31 16.59 -10.32
C PRO A 40 -2.36 17.76 -9.34
N GLU A 41 -3.48 18.49 -9.31
CA GLU A 41 -3.78 19.69 -8.53
C GLU A 41 -3.92 19.38 -7.04
N ALA A 42 -4.39 18.17 -6.71
CA ALA A 42 -4.56 17.68 -5.35
C ALA A 42 -3.25 17.18 -4.71
N LEU A 43 -2.15 17.15 -5.46
CA LEU A 43 -0.85 16.75 -4.93
C LEU A 43 -0.27 17.83 -4.02
N SER A 44 0.11 17.43 -2.81
CA SER A 44 0.79 18.32 -1.88
C SER A 44 2.16 18.78 -2.43
N THR A 45 2.53 20.01 -2.09
CA THR A 45 3.79 20.62 -2.53
C THR A 45 5.01 19.83 -2.05
N GLU A 46 4.97 19.28 -0.84
CA GLU A 46 6.04 18.46 -0.28
C GLU A 46 6.25 17.16 -1.07
N MET A 47 5.16 16.45 -1.40
CA MET A 47 5.26 15.21 -2.18
C MET A 47 5.73 15.48 -3.61
N ARG A 48 5.34 16.62 -4.19
CA ARG A 48 5.89 17.08 -5.47
C ARG A 48 7.39 17.34 -5.39
N ALA A 49 7.87 17.99 -4.33
CA ALA A 49 9.28 18.26 -4.12
C ALA A 49 10.09 16.96 -3.94
N LEU A 50 9.57 16.01 -3.15
CA LEU A 50 10.18 14.70 -2.97
C LEU A 50 10.24 13.91 -4.27
N GLY A 51 9.16 13.84 -5.03
CA GLY A 51 9.14 13.16 -6.33
C GLY A 51 10.14 13.79 -7.32
N ARG A 52 10.27 15.12 -7.35
CA ARG A 52 11.30 15.83 -8.14
C ARG A 52 12.71 15.47 -7.70
N HIS A 53 12.95 15.41 -6.39
CA HIS A 53 14.24 15.02 -5.83
C HIS A 53 14.60 13.59 -6.23
N ILE A 54 13.68 12.64 -6.09
CA ILE A 54 13.85 11.24 -6.50
C ILE A 54 14.18 11.14 -8.00
N ALA A 55 13.40 11.81 -8.85
CA ALA A 55 13.64 11.80 -10.30
C ALA A 55 15.01 12.37 -10.67
N LYS A 56 15.47 13.43 -9.97
CA LYS A 56 16.81 14.02 -10.16
C LYS A 56 17.91 13.06 -9.72
N CYS A 57 17.77 12.40 -8.58
CA CYS A 57 18.74 11.43 -8.08
C CYS A 57 18.82 10.19 -8.97
N ARG A 58 17.69 9.68 -9.46
CA ARG A 58 17.64 8.59 -10.45
C ARG A 58 18.43 8.94 -11.71
N ARG A 59 18.25 10.14 -12.28
CA ARG A 59 19.03 10.61 -13.44
C ARG A 59 20.54 10.66 -13.18
N LYS A 60 20.94 10.84 -11.92
CA LYS A 60 22.34 10.84 -11.49
C LYS A 60 22.84 9.45 -11.05
N GLY A 61 22.03 8.40 -11.17
CA GLY A 61 22.37 7.06 -10.70
C GLY A 61 22.51 6.94 -9.17
N ARG A 62 21.93 7.88 -8.40
CA ARG A 62 22.02 7.91 -6.93
C ARG A 62 20.78 7.32 -6.28
N ALA A 63 21.00 6.48 -5.26
CA ALA A 63 19.94 6.00 -4.38
C ALA A 63 19.40 7.15 -3.51
N VAL A 64 18.11 7.07 -3.12
CA VAL A 64 17.44 8.06 -2.27
C VAL A 64 16.87 7.35 -1.05
N ARG A 65 17.09 7.92 0.14
CA ARG A 65 16.45 7.45 1.37
C ARG A 65 14.97 7.84 1.36
N ILE A 66 14.10 6.86 1.50
CA ILE A 66 12.66 7.07 1.64
C ILE A 66 12.30 7.16 3.13
N PRO A 67 11.65 8.24 3.60
CA PRO A 67 11.20 8.35 4.98
C PRO A 67 10.04 7.38 5.28
N ALA A 68 9.74 7.17 6.56
CA ALA A 68 8.54 6.45 6.95
C ALA A 68 7.31 7.32 6.66
N MET A 69 6.35 6.79 5.91
CA MET A 69 5.21 7.55 5.39
C MET A 69 3.92 6.75 5.52
N ARG A 70 2.79 7.46 5.60
CA ARG A 70 1.45 6.89 5.52
C ARG A 70 1.17 6.46 4.08
N GLY A 71 0.29 5.46 3.92
CA GLY A 71 -0.07 4.97 2.59
C GLY A 71 -0.75 6.00 1.68
N SER A 72 -1.36 7.06 2.25
CA SER A 72 -1.91 8.19 1.49
C SER A 72 -0.81 9.07 0.88
N GLU A 73 0.21 9.39 1.66
CA GLU A 73 1.37 10.18 1.24
C GLU A 73 2.16 9.41 0.17
N TRP A 74 2.30 8.09 0.35
CA TRP A 74 2.97 7.26 -0.64
C TRP A 74 2.25 7.24 -1.99
N GLY A 75 0.91 7.23 -1.99
CA GLY A 75 0.12 7.41 -3.21
C GLY A 75 0.41 8.72 -3.93
N GLN A 76 0.59 9.82 -3.19
CA GLN A 76 0.94 11.13 -3.80
C GLN A 76 2.35 11.16 -4.39
N VAL A 77 3.33 10.54 -3.73
CA VAL A 77 4.70 10.44 -4.25
C VAL A 77 4.72 9.62 -5.54
N LEU A 78 4.07 8.46 -5.55
CA LEU A 78 3.99 7.60 -6.72
C LEU A 78 3.30 8.34 -7.87
N ARG A 79 2.20 9.03 -7.61
CA ARG A 79 1.52 9.85 -8.61
C ARG A 79 2.42 10.94 -9.19
N THR A 80 3.19 11.62 -8.35
CA THR A 80 4.17 12.62 -8.78
C THR A 80 5.22 12.02 -9.72
N LEU A 81 5.71 10.82 -9.41
CA LEU A 81 6.69 10.11 -10.23
C LEU A 81 6.11 9.63 -11.56
N GLU A 82 4.86 9.16 -11.57
CA GLU A 82 4.13 8.81 -12.79
C GLU A 82 4.01 10.01 -13.73
N LEU A 83 3.51 11.15 -13.21
CA LEU A 83 3.42 12.39 -13.97
C LEU A 83 4.80 12.80 -14.48
N LYS A 84 5.83 12.76 -13.63
CA LYS A 84 7.19 13.12 -14.04
C LYS A 84 7.78 12.16 -15.07
N ARG A 85 7.42 10.87 -15.06
CA ARG A 85 7.83 9.90 -16.08
C ARG A 85 7.12 10.16 -17.42
N ALA A 86 5.86 10.57 -17.39
CA ALA A 86 5.10 10.90 -18.60
C ALA A 86 5.60 12.17 -19.31
N PHE A 87 6.22 13.09 -18.57
CA PHE A 87 6.79 14.35 -19.09
C PHE A 87 8.32 14.32 -19.29
N ASN A 88 8.96 13.14 -19.23
CA ASN A 88 10.41 13.00 -19.31
C ASN A 88 10.87 12.42 -20.64
#